data_AF-A0A975DMS3-F1
#
_entry.id   AF-A0A975DMS3-F1
#
_cell.length_a   1.000
_cell.length_b   1.000
_cell.length_c   1.000
_cell.angle_alpha   90.00
_cell.angle_beta   90.00
_cell.angle_gamma   90.00
#
_symmetry.space_group_name_H-M   'P 1'
#
loop_
_entity.id
_entity.type
_entity.pdbx_description
1 polymer ?
#
loop_
_entity_poly.entity_id
_entity_poly.type
_entity_poly.pdbx_seq_one_letter_code
_entity_poly.pdbx_strand_id
1 'polypeptide(L)'
;MEAYNLLYKSYFGWLNDNEVPTINSSGTYRIYAFDQGRAIKAPIGLKLKSGNGQYTYWLEYRTSHKRYTGTKNGVLINLEGYFENEQDSRFWKTTSYLLDMTPGSKTPGWWGDDQTDSELVLGKSYTDHWGGFTITPIQIGGTPDSPNAWIDVKVTLR
;
A
#
# COMPACT_ATOMS: atom_id res chain seq x y z
N MET A 1 -9.87 -9.50 10.33
CA MET A 1 -9.31 -9.30 8.97
C MET A 1 -8.28 -8.15 8.89
N GLU A 2 -7.83 -7.57 10.01
CA GLU A 2 -6.93 -6.40 10.03
C GLU A 2 -5.43 -6.73 10.08
N ALA A 3 -5.07 -8.00 10.31
CA ALA A 3 -3.69 -8.41 10.57
C ALA A 3 -2.84 -8.62 9.31
N TYR A 4 -3.46 -8.94 8.17
CA TYR A 4 -2.77 -9.22 6.91
C TYR A 4 -2.90 -8.06 5.93
N ASN A 5 -1.81 -7.77 5.23
CA ASN A 5 -1.80 -6.86 4.07
C ASN A 5 -2.53 -7.49 2.86
N LEU A 6 -2.81 -6.70 1.83
CA LEU A 6 -3.62 -7.13 0.69
C LEU A 6 -2.92 -8.22 -0.14
N LEU A 7 -1.59 -8.23 -0.21
CA LEU A 7 -0.83 -9.30 -0.87
C LEU A 7 -1.14 -10.67 -0.24
N TYR A 8 -0.99 -10.80 1.09
CA TYR A 8 -1.29 -12.06 1.77
C TYR A 8 -2.76 -12.45 1.68
N LYS A 9 -3.67 -11.49 1.75
CA LYS A 9 -5.11 -11.76 1.55
C LYS A 9 -5.40 -12.28 0.14
N SER A 10 -4.73 -11.75 -0.88
CA SER A 10 -4.83 -12.25 -2.24
C SER A 10 -4.27 -13.67 -2.35
N TYR A 11 -3.13 -13.96 -1.73
CA TYR A 11 -2.54 -15.30 -1.69
C TYR A 11 -3.49 -16.36 -1.13
N PHE A 12 -4.23 -16.04 -0.06
CA PHE A 12 -5.23 -16.95 0.52
C PHE A 12 -6.59 -16.94 -0.20
N GLY A 13 -6.73 -16.23 -1.32
CA GLY A 13 -7.96 -16.18 -2.11
C GLY A 13 -9.10 -15.41 -1.44
N TRP A 14 -8.78 -14.48 -0.52
CA TRP A 14 -9.80 -13.67 0.17
C TRP A 14 -10.22 -12.42 -0.60
N LEU A 15 -9.53 -12.11 -1.69
CA LEU A 15 -9.75 -10.93 -2.53
C LEU A 15 -10.08 -11.34 -3.96
N ASN A 16 -10.90 -10.54 -4.63
CA ASN A 16 -11.10 -10.60 -6.07
C ASN A 16 -10.44 -9.41 -6.79
N ASP A 17 -10.30 -9.51 -8.11
CA ASP A 17 -9.60 -8.48 -8.91
C ASP A 17 -10.28 -7.11 -8.91
N ASN A 18 -11.59 -7.02 -8.63
CA ASN A 18 -12.26 -5.72 -8.50
C ASN A 18 -11.94 -5.03 -7.17
N GLU A 19 -11.55 -5.78 -6.14
CA GLU A 19 -11.17 -5.22 -4.84
C GLU A 19 -9.76 -4.63 -4.88
N VAL A 20 -8.86 -5.20 -5.68
CA VAL A 20 -7.50 -4.71 -5.86
C VAL A 20 -7.11 -4.78 -7.35
N PRO A 21 -7.60 -3.82 -8.18
CA PRO A 21 -7.33 -3.83 -9.60
C PRO A 21 -5.86 -3.52 -9.91
N THR A 22 -5.35 -4.11 -11.00
CA THR A 22 -4.09 -3.69 -11.61
C THR A 22 -4.32 -2.45 -12.47
N ILE A 23 -3.57 -1.38 -12.19
CA ILE A 23 -3.69 -0.11 -12.89
C ILE A 23 -2.80 -0.09 -14.13
N ASN A 24 -3.43 0.15 -15.28
CA ASN A 24 -2.79 0.17 -16.61
C ASN A 24 -3.01 1.50 -17.35
N SER A 25 -3.55 2.51 -16.68
CA SER A 25 -3.68 3.86 -17.22
C SER A 25 -3.32 4.90 -16.15
N SER A 26 -2.88 6.08 -16.59
CA SER A 26 -2.73 7.23 -15.71
C SER A 26 -4.11 7.75 -15.30
N GLY A 27 -4.24 8.26 -14.08
CA GLY A 27 -5.51 8.74 -13.55
C GLY A 27 -5.48 8.99 -12.05
N THR A 28 -6.64 9.34 -11.49
CA THR A 28 -6.84 9.41 -10.04
C THR A 28 -7.71 8.23 -9.63
N TYR A 29 -7.25 7.48 -8.64
CA TYR A 29 -7.89 6.26 -8.16
C TYR A 29 -8.21 6.38 -6.68
N ARG A 30 -9.45 6.06 -6.32
CA ARG A 30 -9.89 6.02 -4.93
C ARG A 30 -9.59 4.66 -4.32
N ILE A 31 -9.03 4.64 -3.13
CA ILE A 31 -8.80 3.45 -2.31
C ILE A 31 -9.59 3.59 -1.02
N TYR A 32 -10.46 2.63 -0.71
CA TYR A 32 -11.16 2.55 0.57
C TYR A 32 -10.31 1.85 1.63
N ALA A 33 -10.40 2.29 2.88
CA ALA A 33 -9.65 1.68 3.97
C ALA A 33 -10.06 0.22 4.15
N PHE A 34 -9.11 -0.71 4.02
CA PHE A 34 -9.43 -2.15 4.01
C PHE A 34 -9.56 -2.74 5.42
N ASP A 35 -9.03 -2.04 6.43
CA ASP A 35 -8.88 -2.51 7.81
C ASP A 35 -10.07 -2.15 8.71
N GLN A 36 -11.25 -1.95 8.12
CA GLN A 36 -12.45 -1.45 8.80
C GLN A 36 -13.56 -2.52 8.92
N GLY A 37 -13.19 -3.78 9.13
CA GLY A 37 -14.11 -4.92 9.05
C GLY A 37 -14.36 -5.35 7.60
N ARG A 38 -15.56 -5.85 7.27
CA ARG A 38 -15.90 -6.17 5.87
C ARG A 38 -16.03 -4.87 5.09
N ALA A 39 -15.13 -4.63 4.15
CA ALA A 39 -15.23 -3.50 3.24
C ALA A 39 -16.55 -3.60 2.46
N ILE A 40 -17.36 -2.55 2.54
CA ILE A 40 -18.63 -2.43 1.79
C ILE A 40 -18.42 -1.71 0.44
N LYS A 41 -17.19 -1.25 0.16
CA LYS A 41 -16.81 -0.50 -1.03
C LYS A 41 -15.48 -1.01 -1.57
N ALA A 42 -15.31 -0.90 -2.88
CA ALA A 42 -14.12 -1.26 -3.62
C ALA A 42 -13.75 -0.11 -4.59
N PRO A 43 -12.48 0.03 -4.98
CA PRO A 43 -11.35 -0.82 -4.61
C PRO A 43 -10.77 -0.49 -3.22
N ILE A 44 -10.19 -1.48 -2.55
CA ILE A 44 -9.55 -1.38 -1.22
C ILE A 44 -8.03 -1.35 -1.29
N GLY A 45 -7.49 -1.47 -2.50
CA GLY A 45 -6.08 -1.25 -2.83
C GLY A 45 -5.88 -1.18 -4.33
N LEU A 46 -4.64 -0.97 -4.77
CA LEU A 46 -4.27 -0.96 -6.18
C LEU A 46 -3.00 -1.79 -6.39
N LYS A 47 -2.89 -2.42 -7.57
CA LYS A 47 -1.64 -3.04 -8.04
C LYS A 47 -1.02 -2.18 -9.14
N LEU A 48 0.29 -1.97 -9.06
CA LEU A 48 1.10 -1.31 -10.11
C LEU A 48 2.29 -2.19 -10.45
N LYS A 49 2.50 -2.47 -11.74
CA LYS A 49 3.68 -3.22 -12.17
C LYS A 49 4.90 -2.30 -12.21
N SER A 50 6.04 -2.78 -11.75
CA SER A 50 7.32 -2.06 -11.89
C SER A 50 7.68 -1.87 -13.36
N GLY A 51 8.48 -0.85 -13.67
CA GLY A 51 8.91 -0.56 -15.04
C GLY A 51 9.72 -1.68 -15.70
N ASN A 52 10.40 -2.52 -14.92
CA ASN A 52 11.09 -3.72 -15.43
C ASN A 52 10.18 -4.96 -15.53
N GLY A 53 8.91 -4.86 -15.15
CA GLY A 53 7.94 -5.95 -15.22
C GLY A 53 8.16 -7.10 -14.23
N GLN A 54 9.13 -7.02 -13.32
CA GLN A 54 9.43 -8.10 -12.38
C GLN A 54 8.61 -8.00 -11.09
N TYR A 55 8.40 -6.79 -10.58
CA TYR A 55 7.80 -6.55 -9.27
C TYR A 55 6.38 -5.99 -9.38
N THR A 56 5.61 -6.16 -8.31
CA THR A 56 4.27 -5.58 -8.20
C THR A 56 4.18 -4.79 -6.91
N TYR A 57 3.77 -3.53 -7.01
CA TYR A 57 3.51 -2.65 -5.88
C TYR A 57 2.04 -2.73 -5.51
N TRP A 58 1.77 -3.02 -4.25
CA TRP A 58 0.45 -3.09 -3.65
C TRP A 58 0.24 -1.85 -2.78
N LEU A 59 -0.65 -0.97 -3.22
CA LEU A 59 -1.02 0.24 -2.48
C LEU A 59 -2.20 -0.07 -1.56
N GLU A 60 -2.08 0.32 -0.30
CA GLU A 60 -3.08 0.04 0.72
C GLU A 60 -3.39 1.28 1.54
N TYR A 61 -4.66 1.45 1.91
CA TYR A 61 -5.08 2.49 2.83
C TYR A 61 -5.59 1.88 4.13
N ARG A 62 -5.12 2.42 5.25
CA ARG A 62 -5.42 1.95 6.59
C ARG A 62 -5.81 3.11 7.47
N THR A 63 -6.81 2.90 8.32
CA THR A 63 -7.17 3.89 9.33
C THR A 63 -7.31 3.32 10.74
N SER A 64 -7.16 2.01 10.97
CA SER A 64 -7.42 1.40 12.29
C SER A 64 -6.26 1.52 13.29
N HIS A 65 -5.12 2.09 12.89
CA HIS A 65 -3.96 2.21 13.76
C HIS A 65 -4.20 3.26 14.87
N LYS A 66 -4.42 2.80 16.11
CA LYS A 66 -4.80 3.66 17.25
C LYS A 66 -3.62 4.40 17.91
N ARG A 67 -2.41 3.83 17.85
CA ARG A 67 -1.22 4.39 18.52
C ARG A 67 -0.52 5.46 17.68
N TYR A 68 -0.26 5.18 16.41
CA TYR A 68 0.34 6.10 15.46
C TYR A 68 -0.75 6.66 14.53
N THR A 69 -1.31 7.81 14.88
CA THR A 69 -2.42 8.43 14.11
C THR A 69 -1.95 9.12 12.82
N GLY A 70 -0.64 9.41 12.71
CA GLY A 70 -0.03 9.98 11.49
C GLY A 70 -0.17 9.06 10.27
N THR A 71 -0.27 7.76 10.51
CA THR A 71 -0.44 6.70 9.50
C THR A 71 -1.72 6.83 8.66
N LYS A 72 -2.73 7.55 9.18
CA LYS A 72 -4.04 7.72 8.52
C LYS A 72 -4.02 8.69 7.33
N ASN A 73 -2.89 9.37 7.11
CA ASN A 73 -2.73 10.44 6.12
C ASN A 73 -1.91 10.00 4.89
N GLY A 74 -1.80 8.71 4.62
CA GLY A 74 -1.04 8.20 3.50
C GLY A 74 -1.41 6.79 3.09
N VAL A 75 -0.71 6.27 2.09
CA VAL A 75 -0.85 4.88 1.64
C VAL A 75 0.39 4.07 2.03
N LEU A 76 0.19 2.84 2.45
CA LEU A 76 1.25 1.85 2.57
C LEU A 76 1.57 1.27 1.19
N ILE A 77 2.84 0.91 0.99
CA ILE A 77 3.33 0.34 -0.27
C ILE A 77 4.02 -0.99 0.05
N ASN A 78 3.38 -2.10 -0.30
CA ASN A 78 3.95 -3.44 -0.18
C ASN A 78 4.51 -3.90 -1.53
N LEU A 79 5.76 -4.35 -1.56
CA LEU A 79 6.43 -4.86 -2.75
C LEU A 79 6.37 -6.39 -2.79
N GLU A 80 5.81 -6.91 -3.89
CA GLU A 80 5.80 -8.33 -4.26
C GLU A 80 6.94 -8.62 -5.25
N GLY A 81 7.57 -9.79 -5.10
CA GLY A 81 8.56 -10.30 -6.05
C GLY A 81 10.01 -9.97 -5.72
N TYR A 82 10.28 -9.19 -4.66
CA TYR A 82 11.63 -8.88 -4.20
C TYR A 82 12.07 -9.83 -3.10
N PHE A 83 13.30 -10.34 -3.17
CA PHE A 83 13.98 -11.00 -2.06
C PHE A 83 15.49 -10.94 -2.29
N GLU A 84 16.22 -10.22 -1.44
CA GLU A 84 17.63 -9.86 -1.70
C GLU A 84 18.57 -11.08 -1.76
N ASN A 85 18.27 -12.15 -1.02
CA ASN A 85 19.16 -13.31 -0.84
C ASN A 85 18.46 -14.68 -0.99
N GLU A 86 17.32 -14.75 -1.69
CA GLU A 86 16.60 -16.00 -1.93
C GLU A 86 16.41 -16.19 -3.44
N GLN A 87 16.83 -17.34 -3.97
CA GLN A 87 16.74 -17.65 -5.40
C GLN A 87 15.51 -18.50 -5.74
N ASP A 88 14.86 -19.06 -4.73
CA ASP A 88 13.65 -19.84 -4.91
C ASP A 88 12.44 -18.92 -5.12
N SER A 89 12.01 -18.87 -6.39
CA SER A 89 10.85 -18.13 -6.88
C SER A 89 9.54 -18.38 -6.11
N ARG A 90 9.42 -19.47 -5.34
CA ARG A 90 8.25 -19.74 -4.49
C ARG A 90 8.10 -18.69 -3.40
N PHE A 91 9.21 -18.24 -2.81
CA PHE A 91 9.19 -17.21 -1.76
C PHE A 91 8.85 -15.83 -2.32
N TRP A 92 9.23 -15.55 -3.57
CA TRP A 92 9.05 -14.22 -4.17
C TRP A 92 7.58 -13.83 -4.32
N LYS A 93 6.69 -14.82 -4.53
CA LYS A 93 5.23 -14.62 -4.65
C LYS A 93 4.49 -14.61 -3.31
N THR A 94 5.19 -14.96 -2.24
CA THR A 94 4.59 -15.10 -0.91
C THR A 94 5.25 -14.21 0.14
N THR A 95 6.20 -13.37 -0.25
CA THR A 95 6.86 -12.42 0.64
C THR A 95 6.44 -11.01 0.27
N SER A 96 6.09 -10.25 1.31
CA SER A 96 5.75 -8.85 1.21
C SER A 96 6.80 -8.00 1.89
N TYR A 97 7.33 -7.00 1.18
CA TYR A 97 8.24 -6.01 1.75
C TYR A 97 7.53 -4.66 1.84
N LEU A 98 7.29 -4.18 3.06
CA LEU A 98 6.78 -2.83 3.27
C LEU A 98 7.90 -1.83 2.96
N LEU A 99 7.64 -0.91 2.03
CA LEU A 99 8.55 0.19 1.76
C LEU A 99 8.35 1.29 2.80
N ASP A 100 9.44 1.71 3.41
CA ASP A 100 9.47 2.78 4.39
C ASP A 100 9.71 4.13 3.71
N MET A 101 8.72 5.02 3.78
CA MET A 101 8.79 6.36 3.16
C MET A 101 9.48 7.40 4.04
N THR A 102 9.86 7.03 5.27
CA THR A 102 10.50 7.90 6.26
C THR A 102 11.70 7.21 6.92
N PRO A 103 12.63 6.63 6.14
CA PRO A 103 13.72 5.82 6.68
C PRO A 103 14.54 6.55 7.75
N GLY A 104 14.71 5.90 8.90
CA GLY A 104 15.47 6.42 10.03
C GLY A 104 14.68 7.35 10.96
N SER A 105 13.36 7.45 10.80
CA SER A 105 12.40 8.13 11.69
C SER A 105 12.19 7.42 13.04
N LYS A 106 13.26 6.86 13.62
CA LYS A 106 13.18 6.06 14.84
C LYS A 106 12.47 6.81 15.96
N THR A 107 11.43 6.20 16.51
CA THR A 107 10.83 6.67 17.76
C THR A 107 11.86 6.49 18.89
N PRO A 108 12.27 7.56 19.60
CA PRO A 108 13.24 7.45 20.68
C PRO A 108 12.78 6.47 21.76
N GLY A 109 13.64 5.53 22.14
CA GLY A 109 13.38 4.56 23.21
C GLY A 109 12.95 3.16 22.76
N TRP A 110 12.76 2.92 21.46
CA TRP A 110 12.47 1.56 20.95
C TRP A 110 13.04 1.33 19.55
N TRP A 111 13.91 0.33 19.40
CA TRP A 111 14.61 0.03 18.14
C TRP A 111 13.70 -0.55 17.04
N GLY A 112 12.47 -0.93 17.36
CA GLY A 112 11.52 -1.56 16.42
C GLY A 112 10.48 -0.62 15.79
N ASP A 113 10.46 0.67 16.14
CA ASP A 113 9.38 1.61 15.77
C ASP A 113 9.71 2.47 14.53
N ASP A 114 10.75 2.13 13.77
CA ASP A 114 11.11 2.79 12.49
C ASP A 114 10.09 2.50 11.37
N GLN A 115 9.04 1.71 11.66
CA GLN A 115 7.95 1.36 10.72
C GLN A 115 6.63 2.07 11.04
N THR A 116 6.66 3.10 11.90
CA THR A 116 5.45 3.72 12.46
C THR A 116 4.91 4.90 11.65
N ASP A 117 5.64 5.30 10.62
CA ASP A 117 5.32 6.40 9.70
C ASP A 117 5.65 6.06 8.23
N SER A 118 5.72 4.76 7.90
CA SER A 118 6.11 4.27 6.58
C SER A 118 5.17 4.66 5.43
N GLU A 119 4.02 5.27 5.69
CA GLU A 119 3.08 5.68 4.66
C GLU A 119 3.63 6.77 3.75
N LEU A 120 3.34 6.65 2.45
CA LEU A 120 3.47 7.78 1.54
C LEU A 120 2.37 8.78 1.87
N VAL A 121 2.73 9.85 2.58
CA VAL A 121 1.76 10.85 3.06
C VAL A 121 1.23 11.76 1.94
N LEU A 122 0.07 12.36 2.18
CA LEU A 122 -0.58 13.33 1.29
C LEU A 122 0.40 14.39 0.74
N GLY A 123 0.31 14.62 -0.57
CA GLY A 123 1.13 15.59 -1.30
C GLY A 123 2.57 15.17 -1.58
N LYS A 124 3.03 14.04 -1.02
CA LYS A 124 4.33 13.45 -1.35
C LYS A 124 4.18 12.44 -2.49
N SER A 125 5.27 12.25 -3.24
CA SER A 125 5.27 11.35 -4.39
C SER A 125 6.35 10.29 -4.26
N TYR A 126 6.01 9.08 -4.71
CA TYR A 126 6.96 8.00 -4.93
C TYR A 126 7.05 7.71 -6.43
N THR A 127 8.25 7.49 -6.94
CA THR A 127 8.48 7.04 -8.32
C THR A 127 9.13 5.68 -8.26
N ASP A 128 8.58 4.75 -9.02
CA ASP A 128 9.16 3.42 -9.24
C ASP A 128 10.64 3.53 -9.60
N HIS A 129 11.47 2.63 -9.07
CA HIS A 129 12.92 2.66 -9.30
C HIS A 129 13.27 2.52 -10.78
N TRP A 130 12.50 1.72 -11.53
CA TRP A 130 12.68 1.54 -12.98
C TRP A 130 11.88 2.55 -13.81
N GLY A 131 11.29 3.55 -13.16
CA GLY A 131 10.60 4.66 -13.81
C GLY A 131 9.24 4.31 -14.44
N GLY A 132 8.64 3.15 -14.13
CA GLY A 132 7.37 2.73 -14.74
C GLY A 132 6.15 3.54 -14.30
N PHE A 133 6.19 4.14 -13.11
CA PHE A 133 5.11 5.00 -12.61
C PHE A 133 5.57 6.01 -11.56
N THR A 134 4.75 7.04 -11.35
CA THR A 134 4.77 7.92 -10.18
C THR A 134 3.39 7.89 -9.51
N ILE A 135 3.36 7.81 -8.18
CA ILE A 135 2.14 7.91 -7.37
C ILE A 135 2.20 9.09 -6.41
N THR A 136 1.05 9.72 -6.18
CA THR A 136 0.88 10.84 -5.23
C THR A 136 -0.49 10.71 -4.56
N PRO A 137 -0.58 10.47 -3.25
CA PRO A 137 -1.83 10.62 -2.51
C PRO A 137 -2.22 12.09 -2.46
N ILE A 138 -3.42 12.43 -2.90
CA ILE A 138 -3.82 13.83 -3.11
C ILE A 138 -4.96 14.28 -2.21
N GLN A 139 -5.80 13.37 -1.73
CA GLN A 139 -6.95 13.72 -0.93
C GLN A 139 -7.42 12.53 -0.09
N ILE A 140 -7.90 12.79 1.13
CA ILE A 140 -8.63 11.81 1.96
C ILE A 140 -10.07 12.26 2.16
N GLY A 141 -10.93 11.33 2.52
CA GLY A 141 -12.28 11.65 2.98
C GLY A 141 -13.02 10.46 3.59
N GLY A 142 -14.29 10.69 3.91
CA GLY A 142 -15.03 9.80 4.79
C GLY A 142 -14.71 10.02 6.26
N THR A 143 -15.20 9.13 7.12
CA THR A 143 -14.97 9.11 8.55
C THR A 143 -13.83 8.12 8.83
N PRO A 144 -12.68 8.58 9.36
CA PRO A 144 -11.59 7.69 9.77
C PRO A 144 -12.09 6.58 10.71
N ASP A 145 -11.43 5.43 10.69
CA ASP A 145 -11.84 4.25 11.48
C ASP A 145 -13.24 3.73 11.10
N SER A 146 -13.63 3.87 9.83
CA SER A 146 -14.91 3.33 9.36
C SER A 146 -14.85 2.86 7.89
N PRO A 147 -15.79 1.99 7.45
CA PRO A 147 -15.80 1.46 6.08
C PRO A 147 -15.98 2.50 4.96
N ASN A 148 -16.28 3.75 5.30
CA ASN A 148 -16.42 4.83 4.33
C ASN A 148 -15.15 5.69 4.20
N ALA A 149 -14.10 5.44 4.98
CA ALA A 149 -12.82 6.12 4.86
C ALA A 149 -12.15 5.79 3.53
N TRP A 150 -11.60 6.80 2.85
CA TRP A 150 -10.93 6.64 1.57
C TRP A 150 -9.80 7.65 1.37
N ILE A 151 -8.91 7.30 0.44
CA ILE A 151 -7.84 8.14 -0.07
C ILE A 151 -7.81 8.10 -1.59
N ASP A 152 -7.65 9.24 -2.24
CA ASP A 152 -7.45 9.36 -3.69
C ASP A 152 -5.94 9.44 -3.99
N VAL A 153 -5.49 8.61 -4.91
CA VAL A 153 -4.10 8.53 -5.37
C VAL A 153 -4.04 8.86 -6.85
N LYS A 154 -3.27 9.90 -7.19
CA LYS A 154 -2.89 10.19 -8.57
C LYS A 154 -1.79 9.23 -9.00
N VAL A 155 -2.01 8.55 -10.11
CA VAL A 155 -1.06 7.63 -10.75
C VAL A 155 -0.68 8.21 -12.12
N THR A 156 0.61 8.28 -12.40
CA THR A 156 1.15 8.64 -13.72
C THR A 156 2.05 7.51 -14.19
N LEU A 157 1.62 6.76 -15.21
CA LEU A 157 2.42 5.74 -15.86
C LEU A 157 3.38 6.38 -16.89
N ARG A 158 4.50 5.72 -17.17
CA ARG A 158 5.52 6.19 -18.14
C ARG A 158 5.92 5.10 -19.12
#